data_AF-A0A521QVC0-F1
#
_entry.id   AF-A0A521QVC0-F1
#
_cell.length_a   1.000
_cell.length_b   1.000
_cell.length_c   1.000
_cell.angle_alpha   90.00
_cell.angle_beta   90.00
_cell.angle_gamma   90.00
#
_symmetry.space_group_name_H-M   'P 1'
#
loop_
_entity.id
_entity.type
_entity.pdbx_description
1 polymer ?
#
loop_
_entity_poly.entity_id
_entity_poly.type
_entity_poly.pdbx_seq_one_letter_code
_entity_poly.pdbx_strand_id
1 'polypeptide(L)'
;MTSLSPRFQAVIAEIDAANAQDPRRDLVAGTPRPREVVYSERMSDCLSRLYPEASEALRIAARAQHICRWQIARKEFPLGREGYNAWRAACRDHHAALTSAILRRHGYPDGEIAQVVKIIRKEQLKRDPESQALENVVAVVFVQHYLDEFVAEHKDYDDAKLADILRKTLRKMDATGHTAALGLDLPAATVRLIDMALK
;
A
#
# COMPACT_ATOMS: atom_id res chain seq x y z
N MET A 1 -15.88 -10.26 -17.90
CA MET A 1 -15.65 -9.88 -16.49
C MET A 1 -15.83 -11.14 -15.66
N THR A 2 -14.73 -11.74 -15.22
CA THR A 2 -14.77 -12.95 -14.38
C THR A 2 -15.43 -12.60 -13.07
N SER A 3 -16.62 -13.14 -12.80
CA SER A 3 -17.26 -13.02 -11.49
C SER A 3 -16.28 -13.56 -10.46
N LEU A 4 -15.87 -12.72 -9.51
CA LEU A 4 -14.94 -13.10 -8.44
C LEU A 4 -15.58 -14.20 -7.58
N SER A 5 -14.78 -15.19 -7.17
CA SER A 5 -15.28 -16.38 -6.48
C SER A 5 -15.93 -16.01 -5.12
N PRO A 6 -16.94 -16.76 -4.63
CA PRO A 6 -17.48 -16.56 -3.28
C PRO A 6 -16.39 -16.64 -2.19
N ARG A 7 -15.38 -17.50 -2.39
CA ARG A 7 -14.22 -17.65 -1.52
C ARG A 7 -13.39 -16.35 -1.44
N PHE A 8 -13.11 -15.74 -2.59
CA PHE A 8 -12.42 -14.45 -2.64
C PHE A 8 -13.21 -13.35 -1.91
N GLN A 9 -14.52 -13.27 -2.15
CA GLN A 9 -15.36 -12.24 -1.50
C GLN A 9 -15.37 -12.40 0.02
N ALA A 10 -15.39 -13.64 0.52
CA ALA A 10 -15.32 -13.92 1.95
C ALA A 10 -13.98 -13.48 2.57
N VAL A 11 -12.86 -13.69 1.87
CA VAL A 11 -11.54 -13.20 2.30
C VAL A 11 -11.49 -11.68 2.36
N ILE A 12 -11.97 -10.99 1.32
CA ILE A 12 -12.00 -9.52 1.30
C ILE A 12 -12.86 -8.99 2.45
N ALA A 13 -14.04 -9.58 2.67
CA ALA A 13 -14.91 -9.19 3.78
C ALA A 13 -14.24 -9.39 5.15
N GLU A 14 -13.45 -10.45 5.34
CA GLU A 14 -12.74 -10.67 6.60
C GLU A 14 -11.56 -9.71 6.78
N ILE A 15 -10.83 -9.36 5.71
CA ILE A 15 -9.81 -8.30 5.75
C ILE A 15 -10.44 -6.97 6.14
N ASP A 16 -11.59 -6.64 5.55
CA ASP A 16 -12.32 -5.40 5.83
C ASP A 16 -12.85 -5.36 7.26
N ALA A 17 -13.39 -6.47 7.76
CA ALA A 17 -13.85 -6.59 9.13
C ALA A 17 -12.70 -6.44 10.14
N ALA A 18 -11.51 -6.95 9.80
CA ALA A 18 -10.32 -6.71 10.60
C ALA A 18 -9.95 -5.22 10.60
N ASN A 19 -9.83 -4.61 9.42
CA ASN A 19 -9.50 -3.18 9.26
C ASN A 19 -10.53 -2.23 9.88
N ALA A 20 -11.80 -2.63 9.96
CA ALA A 20 -12.85 -1.84 10.59
C ALA A 20 -12.66 -1.65 12.10
N GLN A 21 -11.78 -2.43 12.73
CA GLN A 21 -11.41 -2.30 14.14
C GLN A 21 -10.34 -1.21 14.39
N ASP A 22 -9.83 -0.54 13.34
CA ASP A 22 -8.92 0.60 13.52
C ASP A 22 -9.62 1.73 14.28
N PRO A 23 -9.14 2.13 15.47
CA PRO A 23 -9.75 3.22 16.23
C PRO A 23 -9.50 4.60 15.60
N ARG A 24 -8.51 4.70 14.69
CA ARG A 24 -8.17 5.93 13.99
C ARG A 24 -9.12 6.13 12.82
N ARG A 25 -9.47 7.38 12.54
CA ARG A 25 -10.42 7.73 11.47
C ARG A 25 -9.84 8.73 10.49
N ASP A 26 -10.17 8.53 9.23
CA ASP A 26 -9.95 9.49 8.15
C ASP A 26 -11.29 10.07 7.70
N LEU A 27 -11.31 11.35 7.36
CA LEU A 27 -12.50 12.01 6.83
C LEU A 27 -12.56 11.80 5.32
N VAL A 28 -13.54 11.03 4.84
CA VAL A 28 -13.76 10.77 3.42
C VAL A 28 -15.13 11.32 3.04
N ALA A 29 -15.16 12.30 2.13
CA ALA A 29 -16.38 13.01 1.75
C ALA A 29 -17.21 13.49 2.96
N GLY A 30 -16.54 14.06 3.97
CA GLY A 30 -17.18 14.54 5.20
C GLY A 30 -17.60 13.45 6.20
N THR A 31 -17.38 12.17 5.90
CA THR A 31 -17.75 11.05 6.78
C THR A 31 -16.51 10.41 7.41
N PRO A 32 -16.46 10.25 8.74
CA PRO A 32 -15.30 9.67 9.42
C PRO A 32 -15.32 8.13 9.35
N ARG A 33 -14.31 7.55 8.68
CA ARG A 33 -14.21 6.10 8.42
C ARG A 33 -12.89 5.53 8.99
N PRO A 34 -12.84 4.23 9.38
CA PRO A 34 -11.61 3.62 9.88
C PRO A 34 -10.47 3.76 8.86
N ARG A 35 -9.30 4.23 9.32
CA ARG A 35 -8.18 4.63 8.45
C ARG A 35 -7.68 3.49 7.56
N GLU A 36 -7.45 2.28 8.10
CA GLU A 36 -6.99 1.17 7.25
C GLU A 36 -8.06 0.64 6.29
N VAL A 37 -9.36 0.79 6.57
CA VAL A 37 -10.42 0.49 5.59
C VAL A 37 -10.27 1.41 4.39
N VAL A 38 -10.17 2.73 4.63
CA VAL A 38 -9.98 3.73 3.58
C VAL A 38 -8.71 3.45 2.77
N TYR A 39 -7.60 3.11 3.43
CA TYR A 39 -6.37 2.74 2.76
C TYR A 39 -6.55 1.50 1.87
N SER A 40 -7.15 0.42 2.38
CA SER A 40 -7.38 -0.80 1.62
C SER A 40 -8.28 -0.62 0.39
N GLU A 41 -9.26 0.29 0.46
CA GLU A 41 -10.09 0.64 -0.68
C GLU A 41 -9.33 1.41 -1.75
N ARG A 42 -8.55 2.42 -1.34
CA ARG A 42 -7.66 3.16 -2.26
C ARG A 42 -6.68 2.23 -2.98
N MET A 43 -6.16 1.23 -2.28
CA MET A 43 -5.30 0.19 -2.85
C MET A 43 -6.03 -0.64 -3.90
N SER A 44 -7.24 -1.13 -3.61
CA SER A 44 -8.05 -1.91 -4.57
C SER A 44 -8.46 -1.08 -5.79
N ASP A 45 -8.86 0.18 -5.57
CA ASP A 45 -9.28 1.09 -6.64
C ASP A 45 -8.10 1.43 -7.56
N CYS A 46 -6.93 1.73 -6.98
CA CYS A 46 -5.72 1.96 -7.76
C CYS A 46 -5.28 0.70 -8.52
N LEU A 47 -5.28 -0.47 -7.88
CA LEU A 47 -4.95 -1.74 -8.54
C LEU A 47 -5.85 -2.01 -9.74
N SER A 48 -7.17 -1.84 -9.59
CA SER A 48 -8.12 -2.11 -10.69
C SER A 48 -7.93 -1.19 -11.90
N ARG A 49 -7.47 0.05 -11.69
CA ARG A 49 -7.13 0.99 -12.77
C ARG A 49 -5.80 0.64 -13.45
N LEU A 50 -4.77 0.30 -12.69
CA LEU A 50 -3.41 0.07 -13.22
C LEU A 50 -3.24 -1.35 -13.79
N TYR A 51 -3.91 -2.33 -13.18
CA TYR A 51 -3.76 -3.76 -13.46
C TYR A 51 -5.14 -4.44 -13.45
N PRO A 52 -6.01 -4.17 -14.44
CA PRO A 52 -7.38 -4.72 -14.49
C PRO A 52 -7.40 -6.26 -14.49
N GLU A 53 -6.39 -6.87 -15.10
CA GLU A 53 -6.19 -8.33 -15.16
C GLU A 53 -5.33 -8.87 -14.00
N ALA A 54 -5.18 -8.12 -12.90
CA ALA A 54 -4.46 -8.58 -11.71
C ALA A 54 -5.03 -9.91 -11.20
N SER A 55 -4.14 -10.84 -10.81
CA SER A 55 -4.54 -12.11 -10.25
C SER A 55 -5.33 -11.95 -8.95
N GLU A 56 -6.02 -13.02 -8.55
CA GLU A 56 -6.68 -13.07 -7.25
C GLU A 56 -5.69 -12.83 -6.10
N ALA A 57 -4.47 -13.38 -6.19
CA ALA A 57 -3.43 -13.22 -5.19
C ALA A 57 -2.99 -11.76 -5.04
N LEU A 58 -2.76 -11.05 -6.16
CA LEU A 58 -2.41 -9.63 -6.14
C LEU A 58 -3.56 -8.75 -5.62
N ARG A 59 -4.81 -9.08 -5.96
CA ARG A 59 -6.00 -8.38 -5.43
C ARG A 59 -6.11 -8.52 -3.91
N ILE A 60 -5.91 -9.73 -3.38
CA ILE A 60 -5.88 -9.99 -1.93
C ILE A 60 -4.71 -9.22 -1.29
N ALA A 61 -3.51 -9.31 -1.86
CA ALA A 61 -2.33 -8.64 -1.33
C ALA A 61 -2.48 -7.11 -1.29
N ALA A 62 -3.09 -6.51 -2.30
CA ALA A 62 -3.38 -5.08 -2.33
C ALA A 62 -4.40 -4.68 -1.25
N ARG A 63 -5.49 -5.44 -1.08
CA ARG A 63 -6.48 -5.20 -0.02
C ARG A 63 -5.85 -5.33 1.37
N ALA A 64 -4.96 -6.30 1.55
CA ALA A 64 -4.31 -6.61 2.82
C ALA A 64 -2.98 -5.87 3.06
N GLN A 65 -2.55 -4.98 2.17
CA GLN A 65 -1.20 -4.40 2.18
C GLN A 65 -0.80 -3.77 3.53
N HIS A 66 -1.76 -3.18 4.25
CA HIS A 66 -1.62 -2.63 5.60
C HIS A 66 -2.68 -3.18 6.58
N ILE A 67 -3.12 -4.43 6.41
CA ILE A 67 -4.10 -5.05 7.31
C ILE A 67 -3.65 -4.94 8.77
N CYS A 68 -4.52 -4.43 9.66
CA CYS A 68 -4.21 -4.29 11.09
C CYS A 68 -2.97 -3.46 11.45
N ARG A 69 -2.45 -2.62 10.54
CA ARG A 69 -1.18 -1.92 10.77
C ARG A 69 -1.16 -1.03 12.01
N TRP A 70 -2.32 -0.49 12.45
CA TRP A 70 -2.41 0.33 13.67
C TRP A 70 -1.95 -0.42 14.94
N GLN A 71 -1.97 -1.75 14.92
CA GLN A 71 -1.50 -2.59 16.02
C GLN A 71 0.03 -2.57 16.18
N ILE A 72 0.77 -2.04 15.19
CA ILE A 72 2.23 -1.88 15.26
C ILE A 72 2.55 -0.38 15.21
N ALA A 73 2.62 0.24 16.38
CA ALA A 73 2.78 1.68 16.48
C ALA A 73 4.22 2.10 16.13
N ARG A 74 4.39 3.03 15.17
CA ARG A 74 5.72 3.56 14.80
C ARG A 74 6.49 4.12 16.00
N LYS A 75 5.79 4.68 16.99
CA LYS A 75 6.39 5.27 18.20
C LYS A 75 7.09 4.26 19.12
N GLU A 76 6.82 2.97 18.96
CA GLU A 76 7.44 1.89 19.75
C GLU A 76 8.83 1.49 19.21
N PHE A 77 9.23 2.05 18.07
CA PHE A 77 10.52 1.79 17.43
C PHE A 77 11.43 3.03 17.55
N PRO A 78 12.76 2.86 17.66
CA PRO A 78 13.70 3.97 17.73
C PRO A 78 13.52 4.99 16.59
N LEU A 79 13.86 6.25 16.85
CA LEU A 79 13.91 7.28 15.82
C LEU A 79 15.05 7.00 14.83
N GLY A 80 14.96 7.62 13.64
CA GLY A 80 15.96 7.43 12.59
C GLY A 80 15.70 6.24 11.67
N ARG A 81 16.65 6.03 10.74
CA ARG A 81 16.53 5.11 9.61
C ARG A 81 16.42 3.64 10.04
N GLU A 82 17.21 3.23 11.03
CA GLU A 82 17.23 1.85 11.50
C GLU A 82 15.91 1.45 12.14
N GLY A 83 15.41 2.24 13.10
CA GLY A 83 14.12 1.98 13.73
C GLY A 83 12.93 2.06 12.74
N TYR A 84 13.00 2.95 11.73
CA TYR A 84 12.02 2.95 10.64
C TYR A 84 12.05 1.66 9.82
N ASN A 85 13.24 1.16 9.48
CA ASN A 85 13.38 -0.10 8.74
C ASN A 85 12.89 -1.30 9.55
N ALA A 86 13.20 -1.35 10.85
CA ALA A 86 12.71 -2.38 11.77
C ALA A 86 11.18 -2.36 11.86
N TRP A 87 10.58 -1.19 12.01
CA TRP A 87 9.12 -1.03 11.99
C TRP A 87 8.50 -1.52 10.68
N ARG A 88 9.08 -1.14 9.54
CA ARG A 88 8.61 -1.61 8.22
C ARG A 88 8.75 -3.12 8.05
N ALA A 89 9.78 -3.74 8.63
CA ALA A 89 9.91 -5.20 8.64
C ALA A 89 8.81 -5.86 9.48
N ALA A 90 8.61 -5.39 10.72
CA ALA A 90 7.55 -5.87 11.61
C ALA A 90 6.15 -5.76 10.98
N CYS A 91 5.85 -4.63 10.33
CA CYS A 91 4.59 -4.47 9.58
C CYS A 91 4.43 -5.55 8.51
N ARG A 92 5.45 -5.79 7.67
CA ARG A 92 5.35 -6.80 6.61
C ARG A 92 5.11 -8.21 7.16
N ASP A 93 5.78 -8.56 8.26
CA ASP A 93 5.60 -9.87 8.90
C ASP A 93 4.20 -10.03 9.50
N HIS A 94 3.70 -8.98 10.17
CA HIS A 94 2.35 -8.98 10.72
C HIS A 94 1.26 -9.09 9.65
N HIS A 95 1.36 -8.30 8.57
CA HIS A 95 0.39 -8.35 7.47
C HIS A 95 0.40 -9.74 6.83
N ALA A 96 1.60 -10.28 6.52
CA ALA A 96 1.74 -11.61 5.95
C ALA A 96 1.13 -12.70 6.86
N ALA A 97 1.37 -12.63 8.17
CA ALA A 97 0.86 -13.60 9.12
C ALA A 97 -0.67 -13.57 9.23
N LEU A 98 -1.26 -12.37 9.35
CA LEU A 98 -2.71 -12.21 9.44
C LEU A 98 -3.41 -12.64 8.16
N THR A 99 -2.93 -12.19 7.00
CA THR A 99 -3.52 -12.58 5.71
C THR A 99 -3.40 -14.08 5.50
N SER A 100 -2.26 -14.70 5.84
CA SER A 100 -2.10 -16.15 5.79
C SER A 100 -3.14 -16.88 6.64
N ALA A 101 -3.38 -16.41 7.86
CA ALA A 101 -4.37 -17.01 8.75
C ALA A 101 -5.81 -16.89 8.20
N ILE A 102 -6.16 -15.74 7.62
CA ILE A 102 -7.45 -15.53 6.94
C ILE A 102 -7.58 -16.51 5.77
N LEU A 103 -6.59 -16.56 4.87
CA LEU A 103 -6.62 -17.42 3.69
C LEU A 103 -6.77 -18.91 4.05
N ARG A 104 -6.07 -19.38 5.09
CA ARG A 104 -6.22 -20.77 5.59
C ARG A 104 -7.64 -21.06 6.07
N ARG A 105 -8.28 -20.13 6.80
CA ARG A 105 -9.68 -20.30 7.25
C ARG A 105 -10.65 -20.42 6.06
N HIS A 106 -10.34 -19.77 4.95
CA HIS A 106 -11.13 -19.83 3.71
C HIS A 106 -10.69 -20.94 2.75
N GLY A 107 -9.81 -21.85 3.18
CA GLY A 107 -9.43 -23.03 2.40
C GLY A 107 -8.54 -22.74 1.18
N TYR A 108 -7.73 -21.68 1.22
CA TYR A 108 -6.69 -21.49 0.21
C TYR A 108 -5.57 -22.53 0.40
N PRO A 109 -5.05 -23.12 -0.67
CA PRO A 109 -3.90 -24.02 -0.59
C PRO A 109 -2.61 -23.25 -0.27
N ASP A 110 -1.62 -23.93 0.31
CA ASP A 110 -0.37 -23.30 0.75
C ASP A 110 0.39 -22.60 -0.39
N GLY A 111 0.28 -23.08 -1.63
CA GLY A 111 0.89 -22.42 -2.79
C GLY A 111 0.28 -21.04 -3.09
N GLU A 112 -1.06 -20.90 -3.01
CA GLU A 112 -1.74 -19.62 -3.19
C GLU A 112 -1.44 -18.67 -2.02
N ILE A 113 -1.40 -19.18 -0.80
CA ILE A 113 -1.03 -18.41 0.40
C ILE A 113 0.40 -17.88 0.28
N ALA A 114 1.35 -18.74 -0.13
CA ALA A 114 2.75 -18.36 -0.32
C ALA A 114 2.90 -17.24 -1.35
N GLN A 115 2.13 -17.28 -2.45
CA GLN A 115 2.14 -16.22 -3.45
C GLN A 115 1.63 -14.89 -2.87
N VAL A 116 0.51 -14.88 -2.12
CA VAL A 116 0.00 -13.65 -1.47
C VAL A 116 1.03 -13.09 -0.48
N VAL A 117 1.64 -13.95 0.34
CA VAL A 117 2.66 -13.55 1.32
C VAL A 117 3.88 -12.93 0.65
N LYS A 118 4.39 -13.56 -0.42
CA LYS A 118 5.50 -13.06 -1.22
C LYS A 118 5.23 -11.64 -1.70
N ILE A 119 4.03 -11.41 -2.24
CA ILE A 119 3.58 -10.10 -2.74
C ILE A 119 3.52 -9.08 -1.59
N ILE A 120 2.80 -9.37 -0.49
CA ILE A 120 2.69 -8.47 0.68
C ILE A 120 4.07 -8.06 1.23
N ARG A 121 4.99 -9.01 1.29
CA ARG A 121 6.37 -8.77 1.76
C ARG A 121 7.25 -8.06 0.74
N LYS A 122 6.76 -7.94 -0.50
CA LYS A 122 7.43 -7.35 -1.67
C LYS A 122 8.75 -8.05 -1.96
N GLU A 123 8.75 -9.37 -1.82
CA GLU A 123 9.91 -10.20 -2.11
C GLU A 123 10.20 -10.18 -3.61
N GLN A 124 11.49 -10.22 -3.97
CA GLN A 124 11.91 -10.21 -5.38
C GLN A 124 11.41 -8.98 -6.18
N LEU A 125 11.29 -7.83 -5.53
CA LEU A 125 10.96 -6.57 -6.20
C LEU A 125 11.86 -6.34 -7.44
N LYS A 126 11.27 -5.83 -8.53
CA LYS A 126 11.86 -5.71 -9.89
C LYS A 126 12.08 -7.02 -10.66
N ARG A 127 11.81 -8.18 -10.06
CA ARG A 127 11.93 -9.50 -10.72
C ARG A 127 10.59 -10.21 -10.79
N ASP A 128 9.81 -10.13 -9.71
CA ASP A 128 8.45 -10.65 -9.64
C ASP A 128 7.44 -9.61 -10.12
N PRO A 129 6.66 -9.86 -11.19
CA PRO A 129 5.74 -8.88 -11.74
C PRO A 129 4.65 -8.42 -10.76
N GLU A 130 4.14 -9.31 -9.90
CA GLU A 130 3.05 -8.96 -8.98
C GLU A 130 3.54 -8.16 -7.76
N SER A 131 4.71 -8.50 -7.25
CA SER A 131 5.38 -7.71 -6.19
C SER A 131 5.75 -6.31 -6.72
N GLN A 132 6.17 -6.22 -7.98
CA GLN A 132 6.40 -4.94 -8.65
C GLN A 132 5.08 -4.15 -8.84
N ALA A 133 4.01 -4.81 -9.29
CA ALA A 133 2.70 -4.19 -9.45
C ALA A 133 2.17 -3.64 -8.11
N LEU A 134 2.30 -4.39 -7.02
CA LEU A 134 1.92 -3.93 -5.69
C LEU A 134 2.75 -2.70 -5.26
N GLU A 135 4.06 -2.67 -5.52
CA GLU A 135 4.89 -1.50 -5.21
C GLU A 135 4.43 -0.27 -6.00
N ASN A 136 4.12 -0.42 -7.29
CA ASN A 136 3.57 0.66 -8.11
C ASN A 136 2.26 1.18 -7.52
N VAL A 137 1.32 0.30 -7.17
CA VAL A 137 0.04 0.68 -6.55
C VAL A 137 0.26 1.42 -5.23
N VAL A 138 1.13 0.92 -4.34
CA VAL A 138 1.43 1.58 -3.06
C VAL A 138 2.00 2.98 -3.29
N ALA A 139 2.93 3.14 -4.23
CA ALA A 139 3.55 4.42 -4.52
C ALA A 139 2.56 5.41 -5.13
N VAL A 140 1.72 4.98 -6.07
CA VAL A 140 0.68 5.83 -6.69
C VAL A 140 -0.37 6.24 -5.66
N VAL A 141 -0.83 5.31 -4.80
CA VAL A 141 -1.75 5.62 -3.70
C VAL A 141 -1.12 6.64 -2.74
N PHE A 142 0.16 6.49 -2.40
CA PHE A 142 0.88 7.46 -1.59
C PHE A 142 0.90 8.84 -2.23
N VAL A 143 1.29 8.95 -3.50
CA VAL A 143 1.33 10.23 -4.23
C VAL A 143 -0.06 10.87 -4.31
N GLN A 144 -1.09 10.08 -4.64
CA GLN A 144 -2.44 10.59 -4.86
C GLN A 144 -3.15 11.05 -3.59
N HIS A 145 -2.91 10.39 -2.46
CA HIS A 145 -3.76 10.55 -1.28
C HIS A 145 -3.04 10.99 -0.01
N TYR A 146 -1.71 10.86 0.05
CA TYR A 146 -0.96 11.01 1.30
C TYR A 146 0.26 11.93 1.18
N LEU A 147 0.72 12.26 -0.03
CA LEU A 147 1.90 13.09 -0.22
C LEU A 147 1.67 14.53 0.28
N ASP A 148 0.51 15.13 0.02
CA ASP A 148 0.23 16.50 0.46
C ASP A 148 0.18 16.61 1.99
N GLU A 149 -0.46 15.65 2.67
CA GLU A 149 -0.47 15.56 4.14
C GLU A 149 0.96 15.33 4.67
N PHE A 150 1.72 14.43 4.04
CA PHE A 150 3.11 14.18 4.41
C PHE A 150 3.98 15.45 4.31
N VAL A 151 3.82 16.24 3.24
CA VAL A 151 4.52 17.53 3.09
C VAL A 151 4.07 18.53 4.17
N ALA A 152 2.77 18.59 4.46
CA ALA A 152 2.23 19.50 5.47
C ALA A 152 2.67 19.15 6.90
N GLU A 153 2.90 17.87 7.21
CA GLU A 153 3.42 17.41 8.50
C GLU A 153 4.93 17.65 8.65
N HIS A 154 5.69 17.71 7.56
CA HIS A 154 7.15 17.85 7.56
C HIS A 154 7.60 19.23 7.06
N LYS A 155 7.06 20.30 7.66
CA LYS A 155 7.39 21.70 7.30
C LYS A 155 8.85 22.07 7.56
N ASP A 156 9.57 21.27 8.34
CA ASP A 156 11.01 21.41 8.60
C ASP A 156 11.87 20.86 7.45
N TYR A 157 11.27 20.21 6.44
CA TYR A 157 12.01 19.69 5.28
C TYR A 157 12.00 20.71 4.16
N ASP A 158 13.17 20.92 3.54
CA ASP A 158 13.27 21.67 2.30
C ASP A 158 12.85 20.82 1.08
N ASP A 159 12.62 21.49 -0.05
CA ASP A 159 12.23 20.83 -1.31
C ASP A 159 13.25 19.77 -1.75
N ALA A 160 14.54 19.95 -1.46
CA ALA A 160 15.59 19.00 -1.79
C ALA A 160 15.44 17.69 -1.00
N LYS A 161 15.16 17.77 0.31
CA LYS A 161 14.93 16.62 1.17
C LYS A 161 13.61 15.91 0.83
N LEU A 162 12.55 16.68 0.57
CA LEU A 162 11.26 16.12 0.11
C LEU A 162 11.42 15.40 -1.23
N ALA A 163 12.11 16.01 -2.20
CA ALA A 163 12.41 15.38 -3.49
C ALA A 163 13.30 14.13 -3.33
N ASP A 164 14.26 14.10 -2.41
CA ASP A 164 15.07 12.90 -2.16
C ASP A 164 14.24 11.74 -1.55
N ILE A 165 13.31 12.05 -0.64
CA ILE A 165 12.36 11.06 -0.10
C ILE A 165 11.48 10.51 -1.21
N LEU A 166 10.91 11.40 -2.04
CA LEU A 166 10.07 11.01 -3.16
C LEU A 166 10.85 10.22 -4.20
N ARG A 167 12.10 10.59 -4.50
CA ARG A 167 13.01 9.85 -5.40
C ARG A 167 13.21 8.42 -4.94
N LYS A 168 13.34 8.17 -3.63
CA LYS A 168 13.43 6.79 -3.09
C LYS A 168 12.15 5.98 -3.30
N THR A 169 10.98 6.63 -3.34
CA THR A 169 9.71 6.00 -3.72
C THR A 169 9.67 5.73 -5.23
N LEU A 170 9.97 6.74 -6.06
CA LEU A 170 9.94 6.62 -7.53
C LEU A 170 10.93 5.55 -8.04
N ARG A 171 12.13 5.42 -7.45
CA ARG A 171 13.15 4.42 -7.83
C ARG A 171 12.72 2.96 -7.67
N LYS A 172 11.66 2.70 -6.90
CA LYS A 172 11.11 1.36 -6.69
C LYS A 172 10.03 1.01 -7.71
N MET A 173 9.45 2.01 -8.36
CA MET A 173 8.49 1.81 -9.44
C MET A 173 9.17 1.46 -10.75
N ASP A 174 8.39 0.87 -11.66
CA ASP A 174 8.71 0.73 -13.07
C ASP A 174 7.99 1.80 -13.91
N ALA A 175 8.05 1.67 -15.24
CA ALA A 175 7.42 2.59 -16.18
C ALA A 175 5.91 2.72 -15.96
N THR A 176 5.20 1.64 -15.64
CA THR A 176 3.75 1.68 -15.39
C THR A 176 3.44 2.55 -14.18
N GLY A 177 4.19 2.37 -13.08
CA GLY A 177 4.03 3.19 -11.88
C GLY A 177 4.36 4.67 -12.13
N HIS A 178 5.42 4.96 -12.88
CA HIS A 178 5.80 6.34 -13.24
C HIS A 178 4.74 7.03 -14.08
N THR A 179 4.26 6.38 -15.16
CA THR A 179 3.20 6.91 -16.00
C THR A 179 1.93 7.19 -15.19
N ALA A 180 1.55 6.26 -14.31
CA ALA A 180 0.38 6.44 -13.46
C ALA A 180 0.53 7.62 -12.49
N ALA A 181 1.69 7.76 -11.83
CA ALA A 181 1.94 8.86 -10.89
C ALA A 181 1.97 10.23 -11.59
N LEU A 182 2.56 10.32 -12.79
CA LEU A 182 2.62 11.54 -13.59
C LEU A 182 1.28 11.92 -14.23
N GLY A 183 0.38 10.96 -14.41
CA GLY A 183 -0.97 11.19 -14.93
C GLY A 183 -2.00 11.62 -13.88
N LEU A 184 -1.61 11.75 -12.61
CA LEU A 184 -2.49 12.23 -11.55
C LEU A 184 -2.72 13.74 -11.68
N ASP A 185 -3.96 14.17 -11.44
CA ASP A 185 -4.28 15.59 -11.27
C ASP A 185 -3.80 16.04 -9.89
N LEU A 186 -2.58 16.58 -9.84
CA LEU A 186 -1.88 16.95 -8.61
C LEU A 186 -1.68 18.47 -8.55
N PRO A 187 -1.64 19.06 -7.34
CA PRO A 187 -1.27 20.46 -7.17
C PRO A 187 0.09 20.75 -7.80
N ALA A 188 0.25 21.95 -8.38
CA ALA A 188 1.50 22.34 -9.05
C ALA A 188 2.75 22.22 -8.15
N ALA A 189 2.61 22.40 -6.83
CA ALA A 189 3.71 22.18 -5.89
C ALA A 189 4.15 20.71 -5.84
N THR A 190 3.19 19.78 -5.83
CA THR A 190 3.42 18.33 -5.80
C THR A 190 4.05 17.84 -7.10
N VAL A 191 3.60 18.36 -8.25
CA VAL A 191 4.21 18.09 -9.57
C VAL A 191 5.68 18.52 -9.60
N ARG A 192 6.01 19.73 -9.11
CA ARG A 192 7.40 20.20 -9.05
C ARG A 192 8.30 19.27 -8.24
N LEU A 193 7.81 18.75 -7.11
CA LEU A 193 8.57 17.80 -6.28
C LEU A 193 8.80 16.46 -7.02
N ILE A 194 7.81 15.96 -7.76
CA ILE A 194 7.94 14.75 -8.59
C ILE A 194 9.00 14.98 -9.68
N ASP A 195 8.95 16.10 -10.40
CA ASP A 195 9.92 16.43 -11.45
C ASP A 195 11.35 16.54 -10.89
N MET A 196 11.51 17.13 -9.71
CA MET A 196 12.80 17.18 -9.01
C MET A 196 13.29 15.78 -8.62
N ALA A 197 12.39 14.89 -8.24
CA ALA A 197 12.72 13.52 -7.84
C ALA A 197 13.10 12.62 -9.01
N LEU A 198 12.64 12.92 -10.23
CA LEU A 198 12.98 12.20 -11.47
C LEU A 198 14.33 12.62 -12.07
N LYS A 199 14.84 13.80 -11.70
CA LYS A 199 16.21 14.26 -11.99
C LYS A 199 17.20 13.61 -11.02
#